data_AF-A0A3S8U2J5-F1
#
_entry.id   AF-A0A3S8U2J5-F1
#
_cell.length_a   1.000
_cell.length_b   1.000
_cell.length_c   1.000
_cell.angle_alpha   90.00
_cell.angle_beta   90.00
_cell.angle_gamma   90.00
#
_symmetry.space_group_name_H-M   'P 1'
#
loop_
_entity.id
_entity.type
_entity.pdbx_description
1 polymer ?
#
loop_
_entity_poly.entity_id
_entity_poly.type
_entity_poly.pdbx_seq_one_letter_code
_entity_poly.pdbx_strand_id
1 'polypeptide(L)'
;MRTLAVVTLCLCTGMARAEAPLSAEAFDALTLGRTMTWAEFGQVYGVEQYLPDRRVRWTVLGDDCKTGHWYAEGPAICFLYDDRLDPVCWEITQSGTGLLARHTASPPDAAPVVIVETSEPMACFGPEVGA
;
A
#
# COMPACT_ATOMS: atom_id res chain seq x y z
N MET A 1 -57.43 -7.29 -30.20
CA MET A 1 -56.01 -7.18 -30.59
C MET A 1 -55.43 -5.91 -29.97
N ARG A 2 -54.68 -6.03 -28.87
CA ARG A 2 -53.86 -4.92 -28.32
C ARG A 2 -52.48 -5.50 -28.04
N THR A 3 -51.65 -5.50 -29.08
CA THR A 3 -50.21 -5.69 -28.96
C THR A 3 -49.61 -4.34 -28.57
N LEU A 4 -48.85 -4.29 -27.47
CA LEU A 4 -47.91 -3.20 -27.23
C LEU A 4 -46.71 -3.71 -26.42
N ALA A 5 -45.65 -3.96 -27.20
CA ALA A 5 -44.22 -3.79 -26.96
C ALA A 5 -43.70 -3.92 -25.53
N VAL A 6 -43.01 -5.04 -25.27
CA VAL A 6 -42.06 -5.17 -24.17
C VAL A 6 -40.74 -4.54 -24.61
N VAL A 7 -40.37 -3.40 -24.00
CA VAL A 7 -39.05 -2.77 -24.15
C VAL A 7 -38.10 -3.48 -23.19
N THR A 8 -37.23 -4.34 -23.71
CA THR A 8 -36.17 -5.00 -22.94
C THR A 8 -35.00 -4.04 -22.76
N LEU A 9 -34.98 -3.36 -21.60
CA LEU A 9 -33.87 -2.53 -21.15
C LEU A 9 -32.71 -3.46 -20.72
N CYS A 10 -31.71 -3.65 -21.58
CA CYS A 10 -30.47 -4.32 -21.23
C CYS A 10 -29.66 -3.43 -20.27
N LEU A 11 -29.78 -3.69 -18.97
CA LEU A 11 -28.82 -3.20 -17.99
C LEU A 11 -27.50 -3.95 -18.20
N CYS A 12 -26.53 -3.30 -18.83
CA CYS A 12 -25.13 -3.70 -18.74
C CYS A 12 -24.65 -3.45 -17.32
N THR A 13 -24.87 -4.40 -16.42
CA THR A 13 -24.24 -4.43 -15.10
C THR A 13 -22.75 -4.63 -15.31
N GLY A 14 -22.00 -3.52 -15.39
CA GLY A 14 -20.55 -3.55 -15.27
C GLY A 14 -20.22 -4.18 -13.92
N MET A 15 -19.77 -5.43 -13.93
CA MET A 15 -19.30 -6.11 -12.75
C MET A 15 -18.06 -5.36 -12.27
N ALA A 16 -18.21 -4.57 -11.20
CA ALA A 16 -17.09 -3.96 -10.51
C ALA A 16 -16.21 -5.11 -10.01
N ARG A 17 -15.15 -5.44 -10.75
CA ARG A 17 -14.11 -6.32 -10.26
C ARG A 17 -13.34 -5.52 -9.24
N ALA A 18 -13.38 -5.96 -7.99
CA ALA A 18 -12.38 -5.55 -7.02
C ALA A 18 -11.00 -5.85 -7.62
N GLU A 19 -10.12 -4.85 -7.63
CA GLU A 19 -8.75 -5.01 -8.10
C GLU A 19 -8.09 -6.14 -7.29
N ALA A 20 -7.41 -7.08 -7.96
CA ALA A 20 -6.73 -8.16 -7.26
C ALA A 20 -5.49 -7.62 -6.51
N PRO A 21 -5.11 -8.22 -5.37
CA PRO A 21 -3.83 -7.89 -4.72
C PRO A 21 -2.65 -8.06 -5.68
N LEU A 22 -1.69 -7.15 -5.57
CA LEU A 22 -0.46 -7.15 -6.36
C LEU A 22 0.40 -8.37 -6.01
N SER A 23 1.08 -8.92 -7.03
CA SER A 23 2.18 -9.86 -6.79
C SER A 23 3.40 -9.14 -6.23
N ALA A 24 4.35 -9.90 -5.70
CA ALA A 24 5.63 -9.37 -5.24
C ALA A 24 6.36 -8.58 -6.34
N GLU A 25 6.36 -9.11 -7.56
CA GLU A 25 7.06 -8.51 -8.70
C GLU A 25 6.38 -7.22 -9.16
N ALA A 26 5.04 -7.19 -9.16
CA ALA A 26 4.29 -5.99 -9.50
C ALA A 26 4.48 -4.91 -8.43
N PHE A 27 4.47 -5.30 -7.15
CA PHE A 27 4.75 -4.39 -6.04
C PHE A 27 6.17 -3.81 -6.11
N ASP A 28 7.18 -4.65 -6.35
CA ASP A 28 8.58 -4.22 -6.48
C ASP A 28 8.76 -3.24 -7.65
N ALA A 29 8.19 -3.56 -8.82
CA ALA A 29 8.26 -2.69 -10.00
C ALA A 29 7.63 -1.30 -9.78
N LEU A 30 6.60 -1.22 -8.92
CA LEU A 30 5.90 0.03 -8.62
C LEU A 30 6.58 0.85 -7.51
N THR A 31 7.42 0.23 -6.68
CA THR A 31 7.97 0.85 -5.46
C THR A 31 9.48 1.01 -5.46
N LEU A 32 10.23 0.11 -6.11
CA LEU A 32 11.70 0.07 -6.07
C LEU A 32 12.33 1.43 -6.42
N GLY A 33 13.20 1.90 -5.52
CA GLY A 33 13.94 3.16 -5.68
C GLY A 33 13.12 4.41 -5.36
N ARG A 34 11.87 4.26 -4.91
CA ARG A 34 10.96 5.38 -4.62
C ARG A 34 10.78 5.58 -3.12
N THR A 35 10.27 6.75 -2.78
CA THR A 35 9.80 7.10 -1.44
C THR A 35 8.29 7.26 -1.50
N MET A 36 7.58 6.61 -0.59
CA MET A 36 6.13 6.60 -0.52
C MET A 36 5.66 7.15 0.82
N THR A 37 4.61 7.95 0.83
CA THR A 37 3.88 8.29 2.06
C THR A 37 2.80 7.25 2.32
N TRP A 38 2.53 6.99 3.58
CA TRP A 38 1.44 6.13 4.05
C TRP A 38 0.45 6.99 4.81
N ALA A 39 -0.81 6.99 4.36
CA ALA A 39 -1.85 7.86 4.89
C ALA A 39 -3.14 7.09 5.22
N GLU A 40 -3.70 7.37 6.39
CA GLU A 40 -4.98 6.83 6.84
C GLU A 40 -5.92 8.00 7.17
N PHE A 41 -7.20 7.88 6.82
CA PHE A 41 -8.19 8.96 6.98
C PHE A 41 -7.73 10.32 6.43
N GLY A 42 -6.95 10.30 5.34
CA GLY A 42 -6.43 11.49 4.67
C GLY A 42 -5.24 12.15 5.40
N GLN A 43 -4.72 11.56 6.47
CA GLN A 43 -3.56 12.07 7.21
C GLN A 43 -2.36 11.15 6.96
N VAL A 44 -1.26 11.71 6.47
CA VAL A 44 0.01 10.98 6.37
C VAL A 44 0.51 10.72 7.78
N TYR A 45 0.85 9.47 8.08
CA TYR A 45 1.41 9.08 9.37
C TYR A 45 2.83 8.52 9.26
N GLY A 46 3.24 8.11 8.06
CA GLY A 46 4.57 7.54 7.85
C GLY A 46 5.08 7.72 6.44
N VAL A 47 6.38 7.50 6.31
CA VAL A 47 7.11 7.55 5.04
C VAL A 47 7.97 6.29 4.94
N GLU A 48 7.99 5.69 3.76
CA GLU A 48 8.78 4.51 3.47
C GLU A 48 9.63 4.70 2.23
N GLN A 49 10.90 4.35 2.30
CA GLN A 49 11.80 4.26 1.16
C GLN A 49 12.05 2.81 0.79
N TYR A 50 11.87 2.47 -0.49
CA TYR A 50 12.07 1.13 -1.03
C TYR A 50 13.44 1.03 -1.73
N LEU A 51 14.26 0.12 -1.24
CA LEU A 51 15.66 -0.05 -1.63
C LEU A 51 15.85 -1.38 -2.39
N PRO A 52 16.96 -1.55 -3.13
CA PRO A 52 17.31 -2.83 -3.74
C PRO A 52 17.30 -3.99 -2.74
N ASP A 53 17.13 -5.21 -3.28
CA ASP A 53 17.10 -6.47 -2.52
C ASP A 53 15.97 -6.54 -1.49
N ARG A 54 14.82 -5.92 -1.82
CA ARG A 54 13.60 -5.86 -0.99
C ARG A 54 13.82 -5.24 0.39
N ARG A 55 14.81 -4.38 0.51
CA ARG A 55 15.04 -3.63 1.75
C ARG A 55 14.16 -2.39 1.80
N VAL A 56 13.84 -1.97 3.02
CA VAL A 56 13.07 -0.73 3.26
C VAL A 56 13.68 0.10 4.38
N ARG A 57 13.42 1.40 4.33
CA ARG A 57 13.59 2.31 5.46
C ARG A 57 12.25 2.95 5.77
N TRP A 58 11.77 2.79 6.99
CA TRP A 58 10.47 3.24 7.46
C TRP A 58 10.60 4.27 8.57
N THR A 59 9.71 5.25 8.60
CA THR A 59 9.52 6.12 9.75
C THR A 59 8.07 6.47 9.94
N VAL A 60 7.64 6.55 11.20
CA VAL A 60 6.50 7.38 11.56
C VAL A 60 6.95 8.83 11.40
N LEU A 61 6.06 9.73 10.97
CA LEU A 61 6.42 11.14 10.81
C LEU A 61 7.01 11.70 12.12
N GLY A 62 8.25 12.18 12.08
CA GLY A 62 8.91 12.80 13.23
C GLY A 62 9.83 11.87 14.03
N ASP A 63 9.83 10.57 13.76
CA ASP A 63 10.58 9.58 14.53
C ASP A 63 11.93 9.19 13.91
N ASP A 64 12.67 8.33 14.62
CA ASP A 64 13.86 7.66 14.10
C ASP A 64 13.49 6.64 13.02
N CYS A 65 14.38 6.51 12.03
CA CYS A 65 14.18 5.58 10.94
C CYS A 65 14.55 4.15 11.28
N LYS A 66 13.67 3.24 10.90
CA LYS A 66 13.79 1.80 11.08
C LYS A 66 14.19 1.17 9.75
N THR A 67 15.15 0.26 9.79
CA THR A 67 15.51 -0.55 8.62
C THR A 67 14.74 -1.87 8.69
N GLY A 68 14.42 -2.42 7.54
CA GLY A 68 13.76 -3.70 7.44
C GLY A 68 13.82 -4.27 6.03
N HIS A 69 13.01 -5.28 5.80
CA HIS A 69 12.80 -5.87 4.49
C HIS A 69 11.34 -6.24 4.31
N TRP A 70 10.94 -6.43 3.07
CA TRP A 70 9.63 -6.94 2.72
C TRP A 70 9.73 -8.25 1.93
N TYR A 71 8.68 -9.07 2.03
CA TYR A 71 8.54 -10.32 1.29
C TYR A 71 7.06 -10.60 1.04
N ALA A 72 6.76 -11.50 0.11
CA ALA A 72 5.39 -11.92 -0.13
C ALA A 72 5.05 -13.19 0.67
N GLU A 73 3.84 -13.22 1.22
CA GLU A 73 3.25 -14.38 1.89
C GLU A 73 1.84 -14.59 1.35
N GLY A 74 1.68 -15.55 0.44
CA GLY A 74 0.43 -15.71 -0.31
C GLY A 74 0.09 -14.44 -1.10
N PRO A 75 -1.12 -13.86 -0.95
CA PRO A 75 -1.50 -12.62 -1.62
C PRO A 75 -1.01 -11.34 -0.91
N ALA A 76 -0.36 -11.48 0.25
CA ALA A 76 0.06 -10.34 1.07
C ALA A 76 1.52 -9.97 0.82
N ILE A 77 1.82 -8.68 1.02
CA ILE A 77 3.17 -8.14 1.18
C ILE A 77 3.40 -7.89 2.67
N CYS A 78 4.40 -8.55 3.22
CA CYS A 78 4.74 -8.52 4.64
C CYS A 78 6.04 -7.73 4.85
N PHE A 79 6.05 -6.89 5.88
CA PHE A 79 7.19 -6.06 6.26
C PHE A 79 7.70 -6.49 7.63
N LEU A 80 9.00 -6.75 7.72
CA LEU A 80 9.69 -7.05 8.98
C LEU A 80 10.82 -6.02 9.18
N TYR A 81 10.73 -5.30 10.30
CA TYR A 81 11.72 -4.30 10.70
C TYR A 81 12.64 -4.85 11.78
N ASP A 82 13.85 -4.31 11.89
CA ASP A 82 14.89 -4.83 12.80
C ASP A 82 14.51 -4.72 14.29
N ASP A 83 13.60 -3.82 14.64
CA ASP A 83 13.16 -3.55 16.01
C ASP A 83 11.93 -4.38 16.45
N ARG A 84 11.49 -5.33 15.61
CA ARG A 84 10.29 -6.13 15.86
C ARG A 84 10.51 -7.59 15.47
N LEU A 85 9.81 -8.48 16.16
CA LEU A 85 9.88 -9.93 15.88
C LEU A 85 8.83 -10.38 14.86
N ASP A 86 7.65 -9.76 14.88
CA ASP A 86 6.53 -10.18 14.05
C ASP A 86 6.33 -9.25 12.84
N PRO A 87 6.13 -9.80 11.63
CA PRO A 87 5.88 -9.02 10.43
C PRO A 87 4.50 -8.35 10.43
N VAL A 88 4.36 -7.26 9.68
CA VAL A 88 3.06 -6.63 9.36
C VAL A 88 2.72 -6.90 7.92
N CYS A 89 1.58 -7.55 7.67
CA CYS A 89 1.18 -7.99 6.34
C CYS A 89 -0.01 -7.20 5.80
N TRP A 90 0.07 -6.86 4.52
CA TRP A 90 -0.90 -6.06 3.80
C TRP A 90 -1.28 -6.73 2.49
N GLU A 91 -2.57 -6.75 2.17
CA GLU A 91 -3.00 -6.95 0.78
C GLU A 91 -2.99 -5.58 0.09
N ILE A 92 -2.11 -5.44 -0.90
CA ILE A 92 -1.87 -4.16 -1.59
C ILE A 92 -2.46 -4.24 -2.99
N THR A 93 -3.27 -3.27 -3.37
CA THR A 93 -3.88 -3.15 -4.70
C THR A 93 -3.45 -1.84 -5.35
N GLN A 94 -3.43 -1.80 -6.69
CA GLN A 94 -3.15 -0.57 -7.42
C GLN A 94 -4.43 0.26 -7.55
N SER A 95 -4.32 1.58 -7.34
CA SER A 95 -5.43 2.53 -7.52
C SER A 95 -4.92 3.77 -8.23
N GLY A 96 -5.19 3.85 -9.54
CA GLY A 96 -4.63 4.90 -10.39
C GLY A 96 -3.10 4.91 -10.35
N THR A 97 -2.51 6.03 -9.93
CA THR A 97 -1.06 6.20 -9.78
C THR A 97 -0.52 5.83 -8.39
N GLY A 98 -1.40 5.54 -7.43
CA GLY A 98 -1.03 5.14 -6.07
C GLY A 98 -1.40 3.69 -5.77
N LEU A 99 -1.27 3.30 -4.50
CA LEU A 99 -1.63 1.99 -3.98
C LEU A 99 -2.61 2.13 -2.82
N LEU A 100 -3.39 1.07 -2.59
CA LEU A 100 -4.26 0.92 -1.43
C LEU A 100 -3.83 -0.34 -0.68
N ALA A 101 -3.53 -0.20 0.60
CA ALA A 101 -3.11 -1.29 1.47
C ALA A 101 -4.17 -1.59 2.53
N ARG A 102 -4.62 -2.84 2.57
CA ARG A 102 -5.52 -3.35 3.61
C ARG A 102 -4.77 -4.32 4.51
N HIS A 103 -4.77 -4.05 5.82
CA HIS A 103 -4.11 -4.93 6.78
C HIS A 103 -4.79 -6.31 6.79
N THR A 104 -4.03 -7.40 6.81
CA THR A 104 -4.58 -8.75 6.69
C THR A 104 -5.46 -9.15 7.88
N ALA A 105 -5.21 -8.57 9.05
CA ALA A 105 -6.03 -8.80 10.25
C ALA A 105 -7.25 -7.84 10.37
N SER A 106 -7.41 -6.88 9.47
CA SER A 106 -8.54 -5.94 9.51
C SER A 106 -9.82 -6.56 8.93
N PRO A 107 -11.00 -6.12 9.41
CA PRO A 107 -12.27 -6.54 8.83
C PRO A 107 -12.40 -6.04 7.36
N PRO A 108 -13.24 -6.70 6.53
CA PRO A 108 -13.32 -6.40 5.10
C PRO A 108 -13.76 -4.98 4.73
N ASP A 109 -14.46 -4.29 5.64
CA ASP A 109 -15.00 -2.94 5.47
C ASP A 109 -14.10 -1.83 6.06
N ALA A 110 -12.95 -2.19 6.63
CA ALA A 110 -11.98 -1.20 7.09
C ALA A 110 -11.49 -0.32 5.93
N ALA A 111 -11.36 0.98 6.19
CA ALA A 111 -10.78 1.90 5.21
C ALA A 111 -9.34 1.48 4.89
N PRO A 112 -8.93 1.47 3.60
CA PRO A 112 -7.56 1.14 3.24
C PRO A 112 -6.62 2.30 3.58
N VAL A 113 -5.36 1.95 3.84
CA VAL A 113 -4.28 2.92 3.87
C VAL A 113 -3.93 3.31 2.43
N VAL A 114 -3.79 4.60 2.19
CA VAL A 114 -3.43 5.18 0.89
C VAL A 114 -1.91 5.34 0.85
N ILE A 115 -1.29 4.80 -0.20
CA ILE A 115 0.15 4.88 -0.42
C ILE A 115 0.41 5.64 -1.72
N VAL A 116 1.19 6.72 -1.64
CA VAL A 116 1.50 7.55 -2.81
C VAL A 116 2.97 7.93 -2.85
N GLU A 117 3.53 8.02 -4.06
CA GLU A 117 4.90 8.46 -4.25
C GLU A 117 5.08 9.92 -3.84
N THR A 118 6.21 10.21 -3.20
CA THR A 118 6.63 11.57 -2.85
C THR A 118 8.08 11.81 -3.25
N SER A 119 8.39 13.08 -3.55
CA SER A 119 9.77 13.55 -3.74
C SER A 119 10.37 14.16 -2.47
N GLU A 120 9.58 14.25 -1.39
CA GLU A 120 10.06 14.78 -0.12
C GLU A 120 11.07 13.81 0.51
N PRO A 121 12.23 14.32 0.97
CA PRO A 121 13.22 13.48 1.60
C PRO A 121 12.66 12.90 2.91
N MET A 122 12.94 11.62 3.13
CA MET A 122 12.60 10.95 4.38
C MET A 122 13.35 11.63 5.54
N ALA A 123 12.61 12.33 6.41
CA ALA A 123 13.16 13.01 7.58
C ALA A 123 13.51 11.99 8.67
N CYS A 124 14.68 11.39 8.54
CA CYS A 124 15.23 10.53 9.56
C CYS A 124 16.07 11.37 10.50
N PHE A 125 15.57 11.55 11.72
CA PHE A 125 16.42 11.99 12.80
C PHE A 125 17.40 10.84 13.05
N GLY A 126 18.64 11.00 12.58
CA GLY A 126 19.72 10.12 13.02
C GLY A 126 20.12 10.52 14.43
N PRO A 127 20.83 9.65 15.19
CA PRO A 127 21.59 10.17 16.32
C PRO A 127 22.47 11.29 15.76
N GLU A 128 22.44 12.48 16.39
CA GLU A 128 23.27 13.60 15.97
C GLU A 128 24.70 13.09 15.80
N VAL A 129 25.21 13.06 14.57
CA VAL A 129 26.64 12.88 14.32
C VAL A 129 27.30 14.21 14.71
N GLY A 130 27.42 14.41 16.02
CA GLY A 130 28.15 15.49 16.63
C GLY A 130 29.63 15.35 16.29
N ALA A 131 30.14 16.39 15.62
CA ALA A 131 31.55 16.63 15.34
C ALA A 131 32.35 16.95 16.61
#